data_AF-A0A963JS92-F1
#
_entry.id   AF-A0A963JS92-F1
#
_cell.length_a   1.000
_cell.length_b   1.000
_cell.length_c   1.000
_cell.angle_alpha   90.00
_cell.angle_beta   90.00
_cell.angle_gamma   90.00
#
_symmetry.space_group_name_H-M   'P 1'
#
loop_
_entity.id
_entity.type
_entity.pdbx_description
1 polymer ?
#
loop_
_entity_poly.entity_id
_entity_poly.type
_entity_poly.pdbx_seq_one_letter_code
_entity_poly.pdbx_strand_id
1 'polypeptide(L)'
;MKSHIKVFVSYSWQVERDTGIVDELEELCGARDIQLMRDNNAMQHGDLIRDYMDNLAGGKHIIMLFSDAYFKSIWCMYELLTTWQKSDFNDRAHPIYVDGIDVQDEDYRIDLTDFWKKRYEGAESKLAGRDPTVFIEEHKRVKLCRDIYQNINELINFAANRLTTTLDQLKAQRYTQILDRIQPKRLDDQANGDAVFLAEIKTLLAVDLKKSELFRDQIIKNCGLNVTDDEGLHGYLIDKCLDGQFVEIIQNLQSAFVNSYDELVSSDITGIRKLYQTAEDALAKLVLFNVKNEWMAQHRSECMQNHGSEQVLPGMSFGGVEVVVSRHAQTIPRFKYGSHDLNLQGGKGVTLESGYHSKDVVRDIIKRLFQRVMDQEISSQVDETRALDILQRTIKQRKQQKNLKLRKNYFLLLPDDSTSPLSDATVQKEIRKLLPDLSFIRIKSGACEETFIVEDAELMVAISDFYKTLEEYKPK
;
A
#
# COMPACT_ATOMS: atom_id res chain seq x y z
N MET A 1 0.91 -8.91 -24.25
CA MET A 1 0.44 -7.53 -24.48
C MET A 1 0.27 -6.86 -23.13
N LYS A 2 0.89 -5.70 -22.88
CA LYS A 2 0.63 -4.91 -21.67
C LYS A 2 -0.85 -4.50 -21.68
N SER A 3 -1.61 -4.77 -20.62
CA SER A 3 -2.97 -4.26 -20.50
C SER A 3 -2.92 -2.81 -20.01
N HIS A 4 -3.51 -1.90 -20.79
CA HIS A 4 -3.64 -0.50 -20.40
C HIS A 4 -4.88 -0.31 -19.52
N ILE A 5 -4.78 0.50 -18.46
CA ILE A 5 -5.96 0.94 -17.72
C ILE A 5 -6.68 1.95 -18.60
N LYS A 6 -7.90 1.62 -19.02
CA LYS A 6 -8.77 2.52 -19.77
C LYS A 6 -9.52 3.42 -18.81
N VAL A 7 -9.38 4.73 -18.99
CA VAL A 7 -10.05 5.75 -18.18
C VAL A 7 -10.87 6.61 -19.11
N PHE A 8 -12.16 6.76 -18.82
CA PHE A 8 -13.00 7.68 -19.58
C PHE A 8 -12.92 9.08 -18.98
N VAL A 9 -12.88 10.11 -19.82
CA VAL A 9 -13.04 11.50 -19.39
C VAL A 9 -14.37 12.02 -19.90
N SER A 10 -15.26 12.38 -18.97
CA SER A 10 -16.55 13.02 -19.25
C SER A 10 -16.39 14.51 -19.04
N TYR A 11 -16.66 15.29 -20.09
CA TYR A 11 -16.45 16.73 -20.09
C TYR A 11 -17.34 17.42 -21.13
N SER A 12 -17.55 18.72 -20.98
CA SER A 12 -18.17 19.52 -22.04
C SER A 12 -17.10 20.01 -23.01
N TRP A 13 -17.36 19.98 -24.32
CA TRP A 13 -16.40 20.47 -25.33
C TRP A 13 -16.00 21.94 -25.13
N GLN A 14 -16.84 22.72 -24.44
CA GLN A 14 -16.48 24.08 -24.04
C GLN A 14 -15.32 24.09 -23.03
N VAL A 15 -15.34 23.23 -22.02
CA VAL A 15 -14.25 23.10 -21.04
C VAL A 15 -12.92 22.72 -21.70
N GLU A 16 -12.94 21.77 -22.66
CA GLU A 16 -11.72 21.40 -23.40
C GLU A 16 -11.15 22.61 -24.17
N ARG A 17 -11.99 23.32 -24.92
CA ARG A 17 -11.58 24.52 -25.68
C ARG A 17 -11.05 25.63 -24.78
N ASP A 18 -11.67 25.86 -23.63
CA ASP A 18 -11.39 27.00 -22.79
C ASP A 18 -10.18 26.78 -21.86
N THR A 19 -9.86 25.51 -21.53
CA THR A 19 -8.87 25.21 -20.47
C THR A 19 -7.71 24.31 -20.88
N GLY A 20 -7.82 23.58 -22.00
CA GLY A 20 -6.81 22.61 -22.45
C GLY A 20 -6.61 21.41 -21.50
N ILE A 21 -7.44 21.26 -20.47
CA ILE A 21 -7.28 20.26 -19.40
C ILE A 21 -7.26 18.82 -19.91
N VAL A 22 -8.03 18.52 -20.95
CA VAL A 22 -8.14 17.15 -21.49
C VAL A 22 -6.84 16.73 -22.17
N ASP A 23 -6.20 17.65 -22.90
CA ASP A 23 -4.90 17.40 -23.52
C ASP A 23 -3.80 17.21 -22.46
N GLU A 24 -3.80 18.04 -21.41
CA GLU A 24 -2.89 17.89 -20.27
C GLU A 24 -3.07 16.53 -19.57
N LEU A 25 -4.33 16.12 -19.34
CA LEU A 25 -4.64 14.82 -18.73
C LEU A 25 -4.21 13.67 -19.63
N GLU A 26 -4.39 13.76 -20.94
CA GLU A 26 -3.98 12.71 -21.87
C GLU A 26 -2.47 12.49 -21.87
N GLU A 27 -1.69 13.56 -21.94
CA GLU A 27 -0.23 13.48 -21.87
C GLU A 27 0.23 12.79 -20.57
N LEU A 28 -0.32 13.21 -19.43
CA LEU A 28 0.03 12.68 -18.13
C LEU A 28 -0.48 11.25 -17.89
N CYS A 29 -1.63 10.91 -18.46
CA CYS A 29 -2.15 9.54 -18.46
C CYS A 29 -1.26 8.62 -19.29
N GLY A 30 -0.88 9.05 -20.50
CA GLY A 30 0.03 8.31 -21.38
C GLY A 30 1.37 8.01 -20.69
N ALA A 31 1.93 8.98 -19.95
CA ALA A 31 3.14 8.80 -19.14
C ALA A 31 3.00 7.75 -18.01
N ARG A 32 1.77 7.31 -17.69
CA ARG A 32 1.47 6.32 -16.65
C ARG A 32 0.90 5.01 -17.19
N ASP A 33 1.04 4.71 -18.48
CA ASP A 33 0.39 3.56 -19.13
C ASP A 33 -1.15 3.57 -19.03
N ILE A 34 -1.74 4.73 -18.73
CA ILE A 34 -3.18 4.94 -18.68
C ILE A 34 -3.65 5.38 -20.07
N GLN A 35 -4.59 4.65 -20.65
CA GLN A 35 -5.25 5.04 -21.89
C GLN A 35 -6.45 5.93 -21.56
N LEU A 36 -6.30 7.24 -21.75
CA LEU A 36 -7.43 8.18 -21.64
C LEU A 36 -8.32 8.04 -22.86
N MET A 37 -9.59 7.72 -22.64
CA MET A 37 -10.64 7.61 -23.64
C MET A 37 -11.42 8.91 -23.61
N ARG A 38 -11.23 9.76 -24.63
CA ARG A 38 -12.02 10.97 -24.84
C ARG A 38 -13.11 10.76 -25.88
N ASP A 39 -14.18 11.55 -25.74
CA ASP A 39 -15.35 11.55 -26.61
C ASP A 39 -15.00 11.85 -28.09
N ASN A 40 -13.83 12.46 -28.36
CA ASN A 40 -13.48 12.97 -29.68
C ASN A 40 -12.59 12.04 -30.56
N ASN A 41 -12.11 10.88 -30.08
CA ASN A 41 -11.09 10.08 -30.79
C ASN A 41 -11.39 8.57 -30.95
N ALA A 42 -12.61 8.13 -30.68
CA ALA A 42 -12.98 6.71 -30.84
C ALA A 42 -14.36 6.48 -31.46
N MET A 43 -14.98 7.52 -32.02
CA MET A 43 -16.15 7.40 -32.88
C MET A 43 -15.76 7.68 -34.33
N GLN A 44 -15.87 6.67 -35.18
CA GLN A 44 -15.83 6.84 -36.63
C GLN A 44 -17.18 7.38 -37.13
N HIS A 45 -17.17 7.98 -38.32
CA HIS A 45 -18.41 8.44 -38.97
C HIS A 45 -19.38 7.26 -39.13
N GLY A 46 -20.49 7.28 -38.39
CA GLY A 46 -21.52 6.24 -38.41
C GLY A 46 -21.69 5.45 -37.10
N ASP A 47 -20.82 5.65 -36.11
CA ASP A 47 -20.92 4.96 -34.83
C ASP A 47 -22.09 5.47 -33.97
N LEU A 48 -22.80 4.53 -33.33
CA LEU A 48 -23.87 4.85 -32.39
C LEU A 48 -23.27 5.32 -31.06
N ILE A 49 -23.35 6.64 -30.83
CA ILE A 49 -22.91 7.33 -29.60
C ILE A 49 -23.33 6.56 -28.32
N ARG A 50 -24.56 6.03 -28.31
CA ARG A 50 -25.10 5.29 -27.17
C ARG A 50 -24.39 3.95 -26.91
N ASP A 51 -24.08 3.17 -27.94
CA ASP A 51 -23.43 1.85 -27.79
C ASP A 51 -21.96 2.01 -27.38
N TYR A 52 -21.31 3.06 -27.86
CA TYR A 52 -19.97 3.44 -27.42
C TYR A 52 -19.96 3.88 -25.95
N MET A 53 -20.94 4.70 -25.54
CA MET A 53 -21.11 5.16 -24.16
C MET A 53 -21.48 4.04 -23.17
N ASP A 54 -22.34 3.09 -23.57
CA ASP A 54 -22.73 1.95 -22.74
C ASP A 54 -21.54 0.99 -22.49
N ASN A 55 -20.66 0.82 -23.50
CA ASN A 55 -19.41 0.08 -23.36
C ASN A 55 -18.38 0.81 -22.48
N LEU A 56 -18.27 2.14 -22.59
CA LEU A 56 -17.39 2.97 -21.77
C LEU A 56 -17.81 3.05 -20.31
N ALA A 57 -19.11 3.03 -20.04
CA ALA A 57 -19.65 2.98 -18.69
C ALA A 57 -19.23 1.70 -17.94
N GLY A 58 -18.68 0.67 -18.62
CA GLY A 58 -18.06 -0.52 -18.03
C GLY A 58 -16.55 -0.36 -17.70
N GLY A 59 -15.95 0.80 -17.95
CA GLY A 59 -14.56 1.10 -17.61
C GLY A 59 -14.31 1.19 -16.10
N LYS A 60 -13.09 0.82 -15.69
CA LYS A 60 -12.67 0.77 -14.27
C LYS A 60 -12.59 2.15 -13.60
N HIS A 61 -12.41 3.24 -14.35
CA HIS A 61 -12.31 4.61 -13.83
C HIS A 61 -12.90 5.65 -14.80
N ILE A 62 -13.48 6.72 -14.24
CA ILE A 62 -14.04 7.86 -14.98
C ILE A 62 -13.60 9.16 -14.31
N ILE A 63 -13.04 10.08 -15.09
CA ILE A 63 -12.75 11.46 -14.69
C ILE A 63 -13.90 12.34 -15.16
N MET A 64 -14.51 13.14 -14.28
CA MET A 64 -15.61 14.05 -14.63
C MET A 64 -15.18 15.49 -14.44
N LEU A 65 -15.25 16.27 -15.50
CA LEU A 65 -14.88 17.68 -15.51
C LEU A 65 -16.14 18.54 -15.37
N PHE A 66 -16.50 18.83 -14.13
CA PHE A 66 -17.69 19.59 -13.79
C PHE A 66 -17.53 21.08 -14.08
N SER A 67 -18.50 21.58 -14.82
CA SER A 67 -18.70 22.99 -15.15
C SER A 67 -20.19 23.30 -15.30
N ASP A 68 -20.58 24.57 -15.36
CA ASP A 68 -21.96 24.96 -15.64
C ASP A 68 -22.43 24.40 -17.00
N ALA A 69 -21.57 24.47 -18.01
CA ALA A 69 -21.81 23.90 -19.34
C ALA A 69 -21.98 22.37 -19.30
N TYR A 70 -21.27 21.67 -18.40
CA TYR A 70 -21.44 20.23 -18.18
C TYR A 70 -22.85 19.94 -17.64
N PHE A 71 -23.25 20.62 -16.56
CA PHE A 71 -24.54 20.37 -15.89
C PHE A 71 -25.75 20.75 -16.75
N LYS A 72 -25.57 21.63 -17.74
CA LYS A 72 -26.61 22.02 -18.71
C LYS A 72 -26.59 21.22 -20.02
N SER A 73 -25.62 20.31 -20.19
CA SER A 73 -25.49 19.46 -21.38
C SER A 73 -26.28 18.15 -21.25
N ILE A 74 -27.11 17.84 -22.25
CA ILE A 74 -27.91 16.60 -22.28
C ILE A 74 -27.06 15.34 -22.31
N TRP A 75 -25.92 15.39 -22.99
CA TRP A 75 -25.04 14.23 -23.13
C TRP A 75 -24.20 14.00 -21.87
N CYS A 76 -23.60 15.06 -21.31
CA CYS A 76 -22.86 14.96 -20.06
C CYS A 76 -23.76 14.49 -18.90
N MET A 77 -25.01 14.98 -18.84
CA MET A 77 -25.96 14.55 -17.81
C MET A 77 -26.50 13.14 -18.04
N TYR A 78 -26.60 12.68 -19.30
CA TYR A 78 -26.87 11.27 -19.61
C TYR A 78 -25.74 10.36 -19.09
N GLU A 79 -24.50 10.71 -19.37
CA GLU A 79 -23.32 9.97 -18.88
C GLU A 79 -23.29 9.93 -17.36
N LEU A 80 -23.48 11.09 -16.70
CA LEU A 80 -23.52 11.17 -15.26
C LEU A 80 -24.64 10.29 -14.67
N LEU A 81 -25.86 10.37 -15.21
CA LEU A 81 -27.01 9.60 -14.74
C LEU A 81 -26.80 8.08 -14.91
N THR A 82 -26.39 7.65 -16.09
CA THR A 82 -26.16 6.22 -16.41
C THR A 82 -25.01 5.65 -15.60
N THR A 83 -23.98 6.45 -15.34
CA THR A 83 -22.84 6.05 -14.54
C THR A 83 -23.20 5.98 -13.05
N TRP A 84 -23.97 6.96 -12.56
CA TRP A 84 -24.46 7.03 -11.18
C TRP A 84 -25.38 5.86 -10.81
N GLN A 85 -26.15 5.34 -11.77
CA GLN A 85 -27.03 4.18 -11.55
C GLN A 85 -26.28 2.85 -11.36
N LYS A 86 -24.95 2.80 -11.54
CA LYS A 86 -24.14 1.60 -11.32
C LYS A 86 -23.65 1.51 -9.87
N SER A 87 -23.67 0.30 -9.29
CA SER A 87 -23.38 0.04 -7.87
C SER A 87 -21.95 0.37 -7.42
N ASP A 88 -21.00 0.50 -8.35
CA ASP A 88 -19.58 0.76 -8.11
C ASP A 88 -19.15 2.21 -8.38
N PHE A 89 -20.11 3.09 -8.72
CA PHE A 89 -19.84 4.44 -9.18
C PHE A 89 -18.93 5.26 -8.25
N ASN A 90 -19.17 5.15 -6.94
CA ASN A 90 -18.45 5.93 -5.93
C ASN A 90 -16.94 5.62 -5.86
N ASP A 91 -16.52 4.42 -6.27
CA ASP A 91 -15.12 3.99 -6.17
C ASP A 91 -14.34 4.30 -7.45
N ARG A 92 -15.03 4.48 -8.58
CA ARG A 92 -14.42 4.68 -9.90
C ARG A 92 -14.46 6.11 -10.43
N ALA A 93 -15.25 6.98 -9.81
CA ALA A 93 -15.50 8.33 -10.28
C ALA A 93 -14.57 9.38 -9.63
N HIS A 94 -13.93 10.20 -10.47
CA HIS A 94 -12.95 11.21 -10.07
C HIS A 94 -13.41 12.61 -10.53
N PRO A 95 -14.17 13.34 -9.71
CA PRO A 95 -14.68 14.67 -10.08
C PRO A 95 -13.61 15.76 -9.98
N ILE A 96 -13.65 16.71 -10.93
CA ILE A 96 -12.81 17.92 -11.00
C ILE A 96 -13.71 19.11 -11.32
N TYR A 97 -13.64 20.20 -10.53
CA TYR A 97 -14.35 21.45 -10.83
C TYR A 97 -13.48 22.39 -11.65
N VAL A 98 -13.99 22.87 -12.78
CA VAL A 98 -13.18 23.58 -13.78
C VAL A 98 -13.43 25.09 -13.83
N ASP A 99 -14.68 25.54 -13.76
CA ASP A 99 -15.09 26.95 -13.90
C ASP A 99 -15.49 27.61 -12.58
N GLY A 100 -15.12 26.99 -11.45
CA GLY A 100 -15.38 27.55 -10.12
C GLY A 100 -16.86 27.55 -9.73
N ILE A 101 -17.70 26.74 -10.39
CA ILE A 101 -19.08 26.51 -9.94
C ILE A 101 -19.11 26.10 -8.47
N ASP A 102 -20.03 26.71 -7.72
CA ASP A 102 -20.33 26.30 -6.36
C ASP A 102 -21.59 25.45 -6.38
N VAL A 103 -21.42 24.13 -6.39
CA VAL A 103 -22.55 23.19 -6.35
C VAL A 103 -23.18 23.05 -4.96
N GLN A 104 -22.58 23.68 -3.94
CA GLN A 104 -23.15 23.78 -2.59
C GLN A 104 -24.06 25.01 -2.46
N ASP A 105 -23.89 26.01 -3.32
CA ASP A 105 -24.71 27.22 -3.36
C ASP A 105 -26.18 26.87 -3.65
N GLU A 106 -27.08 27.32 -2.78
CA GLU A 106 -28.49 26.98 -2.85
C GLU A 106 -29.15 27.56 -4.11
N ASP A 107 -28.83 28.80 -4.46
CA ASP A 107 -29.38 29.50 -5.62
C ASP A 107 -28.99 28.80 -6.92
N TYR A 108 -27.71 28.43 -7.07
CA TYR A 108 -27.23 27.66 -8.22
C TYR A 108 -27.97 26.33 -8.40
N ARG A 109 -28.23 25.61 -7.30
CA ARG A 109 -28.93 24.31 -7.35
C ARG A 109 -30.39 24.47 -7.78
N ILE A 110 -31.05 25.51 -7.29
CA ILE A 110 -32.42 25.84 -7.68
C ILE A 110 -32.47 26.21 -9.17
N ASP A 111 -31.59 27.11 -9.61
CA ASP A 111 -31.51 27.54 -11.01
C ASP A 111 -31.26 26.37 -11.98
N LEU A 112 -30.36 25.47 -11.61
CA LEU A 112 -30.05 24.29 -12.41
C LEU A 112 -31.25 23.31 -12.45
N THR A 113 -31.96 23.14 -11.34
CA THR A 113 -33.18 22.32 -11.27
C THR A 113 -34.28 22.89 -12.16
N ASP A 114 -34.50 24.20 -12.09
CA ASP A 114 -35.50 24.91 -12.90
C ASP A 114 -35.15 24.88 -14.39
N PHE A 115 -33.87 24.96 -14.74
CA PHE A 115 -33.40 24.78 -16.11
C PHE A 115 -33.82 23.42 -16.68
N TRP A 116 -33.57 22.33 -15.95
CA TRP A 116 -33.92 20.97 -16.39
C TRP A 116 -35.41 20.73 -16.42
N LYS A 117 -36.15 21.26 -15.43
CA LYS A 117 -37.62 21.23 -15.41
C LYS A 117 -38.21 21.90 -16.66
N LYS A 118 -37.79 23.13 -16.95
CA LYS A 118 -38.24 23.89 -18.12
C LYS A 118 -37.89 23.18 -19.42
N ARG A 119 -36.72 22.53 -19.49
CA ARG A 119 -36.30 21.74 -20.65
C ARG A 119 -37.18 20.50 -20.85
N TYR A 120 -37.55 19.81 -19.78
CA TYR A 120 -38.49 18.68 -19.81
C TYR A 120 -39.87 19.13 -20.30
N GLU A 121 -40.47 20.12 -19.63
CA GLU A 121 -41.82 20.64 -19.96
C GLU A 121 -41.88 21.18 -21.41
N GLY A 122 -40.84 21.89 -21.85
CA GLY A 122 -40.73 22.39 -23.22
C GLY A 122 -40.55 21.29 -24.27
N ALA A 123 -40.00 20.13 -23.90
CA ALA A 123 -39.87 18.98 -24.80
C ALA A 123 -41.14 18.12 -24.82
N GLU A 124 -41.76 17.92 -23.66
CA GLU A 124 -43.02 17.18 -23.50
C GLU A 124 -44.18 17.87 -24.23
N SER A 125 -44.33 19.18 -24.07
CA SER A 125 -45.36 19.98 -24.75
C SER A 125 -45.29 19.89 -26.28
N LYS A 126 -44.09 19.75 -26.86
CA LYS A 126 -43.91 19.57 -28.32
C LYS A 126 -44.40 18.21 -28.82
N LEU A 127 -44.47 17.20 -27.95
CA LEU A 127 -44.94 15.85 -28.27
C LEU A 127 -46.39 15.58 -27.82
N ALA A 128 -47.01 16.50 -27.09
CA ALA A 128 -48.40 16.37 -26.67
C ALA A 128 -49.33 16.13 -27.87
N GLY A 129 -50.10 15.04 -27.82
CA GLY A 129 -51.03 14.65 -28.89
C GLY A 129 -50.40 14.03 -30.14
N ARG A 130 -49.07 13.80 -30.15
CA ARG A 130 -48.39 13.07 -31.23
C ARG A 130 -48.37 11.56 -30.97
N ASP A 131 -48.35 10.77 -32.03
CA ASP A 131 -48.31 9.30 -31.95
C ASP A 131 -46.96 8.81 -31.38
N PRO A 132 -46.93 8.16 -30.21
CA PRO A 132 -45.69 7.67 -29.60
C PRO A 132 -44.97 6.60 -30.43
N THR A 133 -45.68 5.91 -31.33
CA THR A 133 -45.10 4.88 -32.20
C THR A 133 -44.36 5.47 -33.40
N VAL A 134 -44.63 6.73 -33.75
CA VAL A 134 -43.93 7.47 -34.81
C VAL A 134 -42.74 8.25 -34.25
N PHE A 135 -42.90 8.87 -33.07
CA PHE A 135 -41.90 9.75 -32.46
C PHE A 135 -41.11 9.06 -31.33
N ILE A 136 -40.68 7.82 -31.57
CA ILE A 136 -40.06 6.95 -30.55
C ILE A 136 -38.81 7.60 -29.95
N GLU A 137 -37.89 8.11 -30.78
CA GLU A 137 -36.62 8.69 -30.31
C GLU A 137 -36.82 10.03 -29.60
N GLU A 138 -37.78 10.83 -30.03
CA GLU A 138 -38.15 12.06 -29.34
C GLU A 138 -38.75 11.76 -27.96
N HIS A 139 -39.61 10.75 -27.84
CA HIS A 139 -40.11 10.30 -26.55
C HIS A 139 -39.00 9.74 -25.66
N LYS A 140 -38.00 9.03 -26.21
CA LYS A 140 -36.81 8.62 -25.45
C LYS A 140 -36.01 9.83 -24.94
N ARG A 141 -35.88 10.90 -25.74
CA ARG A 141 -35.22 12.15 -25.32
C ARG A 141 -35.99 12.89 -24.24
N VAL A 142 -37.33 12.95 -24.33
CA VAL A 142 -38.18 13.53 -23.28
C VAL A 142 -38.04 12.75 -21.98
N LYS A 143 -38.05 11.41 -22.07
CA LYS A 143 -37.80 10.53 -20.93
C LYS A 143 -36.43 10.81 -20.30
N LEU A 144 -35.38 10.96 -21.09
CA LEU A 144 -34.06 11.31 -20.57
C LEU A 144 -34.06 12.66 -19.82
N CYS A 145 -34.67 13.71 -20.39
CA CYS A 145 -34.80 14.99 -19.70
C CYS A 145 -35.53 14.85 -18.36
N ARG A 146 -36.60 14.04 -18.33
CA ARG A 146 -37.35 13.74 -17.10
C ARG A 146 -36.48 13.01 -16.08
N ASP A 147 -35.77 11.98 -16.51
CA ASP A 147 -34.95 11.15 -15.64
C ASP A 147 -33.78 11.97 -15.05
N ILE A 148 -33.18 12.87 -15.83
CA ILE A 148 -32.19 13.84 -15.33
C ILE A 148 -32.83 14.79 -14.31
N TYR A 149 -33.95 15.42 -14.65
CA TYR A 149 -34.65 16.35 -13.78
C TYR A 149 -35.05 15.72 -12.43
N GLN A 150 -35.58 14.50 -12.45
CA GLN A 150 -36.01 13.80 -11.23
C GLN A 150 -34.85 13.39 -10.32
N ASN A 151 -33.66 13.18 -10.88
CA ASN A 151 -32.48 12.78 -10.14
C ASN A 151 -31.49 13.93 -9.93
N ILE A 152 -31.80 15.16 -10.37
CA ILE A 152 -30.84 16.28 -10.41
C ILE A 152 -30.23 16.56 -9.04
N ASN A 153 -31.03 16.50 -7.98
CA ASN A 153 -30.56 16.70 -6.61
C ASN A 153 -29.55 15.64 -6.17
N GLU A 154 -29.78 14.38 -6.52
CA GLU A 154 -28.86 13.28 -6.20
C GLU A 154 -27.57 13.37 -7.01
N LEU A 155 -27.66 13.74 -8.30
CA LEU A 155 -26.50 13.95 -9.16
C LEU A 155 -25.63 15.12 -8.66
N ILE A 156 -26.27 16.21 -8.19
CA ILE A 156 -25.57 17.33 -7.57
C ILE A 156 -25.00 16.93 -6.20
N ASN A 157 -25.75 16.22 -5.36
CA ASN A 157 -25.27 15.75 -4.06
C ASN A 157 -24.02 14.86 -4.22
N PHE A 158 -24.00 14.03 -5.26
CA PHE A 158 -22.85 13.24 -5.61
C PHE A 158 -21.62 14.12 -5.92
N ALA A 159 -21.80 15.17 -6.71
CA ALA A 159 -20.72 16.13 -6.99
C ALA A 159 -20.28 16.85 -5.70
N ALA A 160 -21.25 17.37 -4.95
CA ALA A 160 -21.07 18.25 -3.79
C ALA A 160 -20.37 17.56 -2.59
N ASN A 161 -20.66 16.28 -2.32
CA ASN A 161 -20.16 15.55 -1.16
C ASN A 161 -18.71 15.02 -1.31
N ARG A 162 -17.92 15.55 -2.24
CA ARG A 162 -16.53 15.15 -2.46
C ARG A 162 -15.60 16.32 -2.18
N LEU A 163 -14.59 16.09 -1.33
CA LEU A 163 -13.51 17.03 -1.11
C LEU A 163 -12.69 17.14 -2.40
N THR A 164 -12.87 18.22 -3.15
CA THR A 164 -12.20 18.44 -4.43
C THR A 164 -11.12 19.50 -4.29
N THR A 165 -9.93 19.16 -4.73
CA THR A 165 -8.84 20.10 -4.98
C THR A 165 -9.23 21.00 -6.16
N THR A 166 -8.98 22.30 -6.07
CA THR A 166 -9.31 23.23 -7.18
C THR A 166 -8.49 22.89 -8.42
N LEU A 167 -8.96 23.28 -9.62
CA LEU A 167 -8.22 23.03 -10.85
C LEU A 167 -6.80 23.60 -10.82
N ASP A 168 -6.61 24.80 -10.28
CA ASP A 168 -5.28 25.43 -10.15
C ASP A 168 -4.34 24.60 -9.26
N GLN A 169 -4.86 24.07 -8.16
CA GLN A 169 -4.09 23.22 -7.26
C GLN A 169 -3.78 21.86 -7.89
N LEU A 170 -4.71 21.28 -8.66
CA LEU A 170 -4.48 20.06 -9.41
C LEU A 170 -3.43 20.27 -10.50
N LYS A 171 -3.49 21.38 -11.26
CA LYS A 171 -2.48 21.78 -12.25
C LYS A 171 -1.10 21.94 -11.60
N ALA A 172 -1.02 22.67 -10.49
CA ALA A 172 0.23 22.85 -9.74
C ALA A 172 0.85 21.52 -9.28
N GLN A 173 0.01 20.52 -8.98
CA GLN A 173 0.44 19.19 -8.57
C GLN A 173 0.50 18.19 -9.74
N ARG A 174 0.34 18.64 -10.99
CA ARG A 174 0.28 17.79 -12.20
C ARG A 174 -0.69 16.61 -12.04
N TYR A 175 -1.85 16.87 -11.44
CA TYR A 175 -2.96 15.92 -11.26
C TYR A 175 -2.58 14.63 -10.52
N THR A 176 -1.48 14.62 -9.75
CA THR A 176 -0.94 13.43 -9.08
C THR A 176 -1.97 12.73 -8.22
N GLN A 177 -2.79 13.48 -7.46
CA GLN A 177 -3.81 12.89 -6.59
C GLN A 177 -4.83 12.01 -7.33
N ILE A 178 -5.22 12.41 -8.55
CA ILE A 178 -6.22 11.70 -9.36
C ILE A 178 -5.54 10.54 -10.08
N LEU A 179 -4.40 10.82 -10.68
CA LEU A 179 -3.63 9.80 -11.38
C LEU A 179 -3.18 8.68 -10.44
N ASP A 180 -2.77 8.99 -9.21
CA ASP A 180 -2.36 8.00 -8.20
C ASP A 180 -3.54 7.14 -7.71
N ARG A 181 -4.77 7.65 -7.77
CA ARG A 181 -5.97 6.85 -7.46
C ARG A 181 -6.35 5.90 -8.59
N ILE A 182 -6.20 6.35 -9.83
CA ILE A 182 -6.54 5.59 -11.04
C ILE A 182 -5.49 4.50 -11.30
N GLN A 183 -4.23 4.92 -11.30
CA GLN A 183 -3.08 4.07 -11.43
C GLN A 183 -2.01 4.68 -10.53
N PRO A 184 -1.88 4.17 -9.29
CA PRO A 184 -0.76 4.51 -8.44
C PRO A 184 0.49 4.45 -9.30
N LYS A 185 1.35 5.48 -9.22
CA LYS A 185 2.62 5.46 -9.96
C LYS A 185 3.16 4.04 -9.89
N ARG A 186 3.36 3.41 -11.05
CA ARG A 186 4.27 2.27 -11.09
C ARG A 186 5.53 2.82 -10.48
N LEU A 187 5.89 2.29 -9.33
CA LEU A 187 7.17 2.53 -8.75
C LEU A 187 8.17 1.75 -9.60
N ASP A 188 8.40 2.20 -10.84
CA ASP A 188 9.67 1.95 -11.51
C ASP A 188 10.82 2.58 -10.66
N ASP A 189 10.48 3.44 -9.69
CA ASP A 189 11.32 3.86 -8.56
C ASP A 189 11.41 2.83 -7.39
N GLN A 190 10.66 1.73 -7.32
CA GLN A 190 10.80 0.71 -6.24
C GLN A 190 11.78 -0.41 -6.59
N ALA A 191 12.02 -0.69 -7.87
CA ALA A 191 13.22 -1.42 -8.27
C ALA A 191 14.47 -0.64 -7.83
N ASN A 192 14.43 0.69 -7.94
CA ASN A 192 15.46 1.57 -7.41
C ASN A 192 15.43 1.63 -5.86
N GLY A 193 14.26 1.64 -5.23
CA GLY A 193 14.12 1.68 -3.78
C GLY A 193 14.71 0.46 -3.05
N ASP A 194 14.47 -0.76 -3.55
CA ASP A 194 15.08 -1.96 -2.96
C ASP A 194 16.59 -2.00 -3.18
N ALA A 195 17.05 -1.64 -4.38
CA ALA A 195 18.48 -1.55 -4.68
C ALA A 195 19.19 -0.48 -3.84
N VAL A 196 18.58 0.70 -3.70
CA VAL A 196 19.05 1.80 -2.83
C VAL A 196 19.06 1.36 -1.37
N PHE A 197 18.00 0.68 -0.92
CA PHE A 197 17.95 0.11 0.44
C PHE A 197 19.08 -0.90 0.66
N LEU A 198 19.29 -1.86 -0.25
CA LEU A 198 20.37 -2.84 -0.13
C LEU A 198 21.77 -2.19 -0.21
N ALA A 199 21.94 -1.14 -1.00
CA ALA A 199 23.17 -0.34 -1.04
C ALA A 199 23.42 0.41 0.28
N GLU A 200 22.37 0.94 0.91
CA GLU A 200 22.48 1.55 2.23
C GLU A 200 22.77 0.50 3.32
N ILE A 201 22.15 -0.69 3.23
CA ILE A 201 22.45 -1.83 4.11
C ILE A 201 23.92 -2.27 3.96
N LYS A 202 24.45 -2.34 2.73
CA LYS A 202 25.87 -2.62 2.47
C LYS A 202 26.77 -1.61 3.19
N THR A 203 26.45 -0.33 3.08
CA THR A 203 27.19 0.76 3.74
C THR A 203 27.11 0.66 5.27
N LEU A 204 25.93 0.38 5.82
CA LEU A 204 25.74 0.20 7.26
C LEU A 204 26.47 -1.03 7.79
N LEU A 205 26.50 -2.14 7.04
CA LEU A 205 27.23 -3.34 7.40
C LEU A 205 28.74 -3.05 7.51
N ALA A 206 29.30 -2.31 6.55
CA ALA A 206 30.70 -1.89 6.59
C ALA A 206 31.02 -1.06 7.85
N VAL A 207 30.15 -0.11 8.20
CA VAL A 207 30.29 0.71 9.42
C VAL A 207 30.17 -0.13 10.68
N ASP A 208 29.21 -1.05 10.73
CA ASP A 208 28.96 -1.85 11.93
C ASP A 208 30.10 -2.85 12.18
N LEU A 209 30.66 -3.50 11.15
CA LEU A 209 31.82 -4.40 11.29
C LEU A 209 33.07 -3.68 11.83
N LYS A 210 33.22 -2.38 11.58
CA LYS A 210 34.32 -1.57 12.14
C LYS A 210 34.17 -1.28 13.64
N LYS A 211 33.02 -1.55 14.26
CA LYS A 211 32.81 -1.32 15.71
C LYS A 211 33.60 -2.30 16.60
N SER A 212 33.94 -3.48 16.07
CA SER A 212 34.75 -4.50 16.75
C SER A 212 35.83 -5.02 15.81
N GLU A 213 37.03 -4.45 15.91
CA GLU A 213 38.18 -4.85 15.08
C GLU A 213 38.53 -6.32 15.32
N LEU A 214 38.51 -6.77 16.57
CA LEU A 214 38.75 -8.16 16.95
C LEU A 214 37.83 -9.13 16.19
N PHE A 215 36.52 -8.84 16.20
CA PHE A 215 35.53 -9.65 15.49
C PHE A 215 35.77 -9.65 13.98
N ARG A 216 35.98 -8.47 13.41
CA ARG A 216 36.27 -8.31 11.98
C ARG A 216 37.48 -9.14 11.56
N ASP A 217 38.56 -9.08 12.33
CA ASP A 217 39.82 -9.73 11.99
C ASP A 217 39.71 -11.26 12.15
N GLN A 218 38.95 -11.75 13.13
CA GLN A 218 38.61 -13.17 13.25
C GLN A 218 37.73 -13.67 12.08
N ILE A 219 36.79 -12.86 11.58
CA ILE A 219 36.01 -13.21 10.38
C ILE A 219 36.94 -13.31 9.16
N ILE A 220 37.83 -12.33 8.95
CA ILE A 220 38.81 -12.33 7.85
C ILE A 220 39.65 -13.61 7.89
N LYS A 221 40.14 -13.97 9.07
CA LYS A 221 40.91 -15.20 9.31
C LYS A 221 40.10 -16.46 9.00
N ASN A 222 38.88 -16.58 9.52
CA ASN A 222 38.02 -17.74 9.30
C ASN A 222 37.62 -17.91 7.83
N CYS A 223 37.40 -16.80 7.11
CA CYS A 223 37.11 -16.81 5.69
C CYS A 223 38.35 -16.96 4.80
N GLY A 224 39.57 -17.03 5.37
CA GLY A 224 40.82 -17.16 4.62
C GLY A 224 41.13 -15.98 3.69
N LEU A 225 40.68 -14.77 4.04
CA LEU A 225 40.80 -13.61 3.18
C LEU A 225 42.12 -12.86 3.41
N ASN A 226 42.82 -12.54 2.32
CA ASN A 226 43.94 -11.60 2.32
C ASN A 226 43.43 -10.19 2.01
N VAL A 227 42.70 -9.57 2.94
CA VAL A 227 42.08 -8.25 2.71
C VAL A 227 43.12 -7.16 2.99
N THR A 228 43.65 -6.51 1.94
CA THR A 228 44.52 -5.33 2.07
C THR A 228 43.76 -4.00 2.01
N ASP A 229 42.50 -4.00 1.58
CA ASP A 229 41.75 -2.78 1.22
C ASP A 229 40.42 -2.66 2.00
N ASP A 230 40.05 -1.43 2.32
CA ASP A 230 38.98 -1.03 3.27
C ASP A 230 37.54 -1.38 2.79
N GLU A 231 37.38 -1.98 1.60
CA GLU A 231 36.09 -2.38 0.99
C GLU A 231 35.85 -3.91 0.87
N GLY A 232 36.79 -4.78 1.28
CA GLY A 232 36.74 -6.21 0.92
C GLY A 232 35.77 -7.10 1.71
N LEU A 233 35.77 -7.03 3.05
CA LEU A 233 35.09 -8.05 3.87
C LEU A 233 33.57 -8.06 3.68
N HIS A 234 32.92 -6.90 3.83
CA HIS A 234 31.46 -6.82 3.77
C HIS A 234 30.92 -7.13 2.36
N GLY A 235 31.66 -6.76 1.31
CA GLY A 235 31.35 -7.15 -0.08
C GLY A 235 31.42 -8.66 -0.25
N TYR A 236 32.52 -9.28 0.19
CA TYR A 236 32.68 -10.74 0.16
C TYR A 236 31.53 -11.47 0.87
N LEU A 237 31.17 -11.04 2.09
CA LEU A 237 30.08 -11.66 2.85
C LEU A 237 28.74 -11.57 2.10
N ILE A 238 28.46 -10.42 1.46
CA ILE A 238 27.24 -10.22 0.66
C ILE A 238 27.25 -11.12 -0.58
N ASP A 239 28.35 -11.14 -1.33
CA ASP A 239 28.48 -11.95 -2.55
C ASP A 239 28.28 -13.44 -2.21
N LYS A 240 28.85 -13.90 -1.10
CA LYS A 240 28.63 -15.27 -0.60
C LYS A 240 27.19 -15.58 -0.22
N CYS A 241 26.47 -14.61 0.36
CA CYS A 241 25.04 -14.78 0.62
C CYS A 241 24.26 -14.89 -0.71
N LEU A 242 24.60 -14.08 -1.71
CA LEU A 242 23.97 -14.10 -3.03
C LEU A 242 24.27 -15.39 -3.81
N ASP A 243 25.44 -15.99 -3.58
CA ASP A 243 25.85 -17.29 -4.11
C ASP A 243 25.18 -18.49 -3.38
N GLY A 244 24.34 -18.23 -2.39
CA GLY A 244 23.66 -19.28 -1.60
C GLY A 244 24.54 -19.92 -0.52
N GLN A 245 25.68 -19.34 -0.18
CA GLN A 245 26.59 -19.85 0.86
C GLN A 245 26.31 -19.26 2.25
N PHE A 246 25.06 -18.86 2.53
CA PHE A 246 24.72 -18.17 3.78
C PHE A 246 25.01 -18.98 5.04
N VAL A 247 24.72 -20.29 5.03
CA VAL A 247 24.96 -21.17 6.19
C VAL A 247 26.44 -21.16 6.58
N GLU A 248 27.34 -21.23 5.59
CA GLU A 248 28.79 -21.15 5.80
C GLU A 248 29.19 -19.79 6.40
N ILE A 249 28.60 -18.69 5.92
CA ILE A 249 28.83 -17.35 6.49
C ILE A 249 28.41 -17.30 7.95
N ILE A 250 27.25 -17.86 8.31
CA ILE A 250 26.80 -17.87 9.70
C ILE A 250 27.73 -18.68 10.60
N GLN A 251 28.17 -19.86 10.15
CA GLN A 251 29.14 -20.67 10.90
C GLN A 251 30.47 -19.93 11.12
N ASN A 252 30.94 -19.20 10.11
CA ASN A 252 32.14 -18.37 10.21
C ASN A 252 31.96 -17.21 11.21
N LEU A 253 30.78 -16.56 11.21
CA LEU A 253 30.44 -15.51 12.18
C LEU A 253 30.33 -16.06 13.61
N GLN A 254 29.71 -17.23 13.81
CA GLN A 254 29.65 -17.88 15.13
C GLN A 254 31.06 -18.19 15.65
N SER A 255 31.89 -18.83 14.82
CA SER A 255 33.26 -19.17 15.19
C SER A 255 34.08 -17.92 15.51
N ALA A 256 33.93 -16.86 14.70
CA ALA A 256 34.62 -15.60 14.94
C ALA A 256 34.13 -14.93 16.23
N PHE A 257 32.85 -15.02 16.54
CA PHE A 257 32.27 -14.46 17.76
C PHE A 257 32.82 -15.16 18.99
N VAL A 258 32.82 -16.50 19.02
CA VAL A 258 33.36 -17.29 20.13
C VAL A 258 34.84 -17.01 20.34
N ASN A 259 35.66 -17.06 19.28
CA ASN A 259 37.09 -16.75 19.37
C ASN A 259 37.34 -15.33 19.87
N SER A 260 36.55 -14.35 19.39
CA SER A 260 36.66 -12.97 19.85
C SER A 260 36.27 -12.83 21.31
N TYR A 261 35.26 -13.56 21.76
CA TYR A 261 34.83 -13.54 23.16
C TYR A 261 35.90 -14.14 24.07
N ASP A 262 36.49 -15.27 23.68
CA ASP A 262 37.53 -15.97 24.45
C ASP A 262 38.82 -15.14 24.57
N GLU A 263 39.14 -14.33 23.55
CA GLU A 263 40.26 -13.39 23.58
C GLU A 263 39.97 -12.13 24.42
N LEU A 264 38.71 -11.81 24.67
CA LEU A 264 38.32 -10.72 25.57
C LEU A 264 38.40 -11.16 27.03
N VAL A 265 39.02 -10.32 27.86
CA VAL A 265 39.02 -10.54 29.31
C VAL A 265 37.61 -10.35 29.84
N SER A 266 37.15 -11.21 30.74
CA SER A 266 35.80 -11.16 31.35
C SER A 266 35.45 -9.83 32.02
N SER A 267 36.43 -8.97 32.33
CA SER A 267 36.25 -7.62 32.85
C SER A 267 36.00 -6.55 31.78
N ASP A 268 36.26 -6.84 30.48
CA ASP A 268 35.98 -5.91 29.37
C ASP A 268 34.53 -5.97 28.92
N ILE A 269 33.64 -5.51 29.81
CA ILE A 269 32.19 -5.43 29.56
C ILE A 269 31.89 -4.59 28.31
N THR A 270 32.72 -3.57 28.02
CA THR A 270 32.50 -2.69 26.88
C THR A 270 32.85 -3.38 25.57
N GLY A 271 33.98 -4.08 25.50
CA GLY A 271 34.37 -4.91 24.38
C GLY A 271 33.35 -6.01 24.10
N ILE A 272 32.90 -6.71 25.14
CA ILE A 272 31.88 -7.77 25.03
C ILE A 272 30.55 -7.22 24.49
N ARG A 273 30.07 -6.07 24.98
CA ARG A 273 28.85 -5.43 24.47
C ARG A 273 28.99 -4.99 23.01
N LYS A 274 30.14 -4.44 22.63
CA LYS A 274 30.42 -4.07 21.23
C LYS A 274 30.46 -5.29 20.32
N LEU A 275 31.11 -6.37 20.76
CA LEU A 275 31.17 -7.65 20.05
C LEU A 275 29.76 -8.19 19.79
N TYR A 276 28.94 -8.29 20.85
CA TYR A 276 27.55 -8.73 20.76
C TYR A 276 26.73 -7.89 19.78
N GLN A 277 26.75 -6.56 19.94
CA GLN A 277 25.99 -5.66 19.06
C GLN A 277 26.46 -5.76 17.61
N THR A 278 27.77 -5.92 17.38
CA THR A 278 28.34 -6.03 16.03
C THR A 278 27.92 -7.34 15.36
N ALA A 279 27.95 -8.44 16.10
CA ALA A 279 27.53 -9.75 15.62
C ALA A 279 26.03 -9.78 15.28
N GLU A 280 25.18 -9.25 16.16
CA GLU A 280 23.73 -9.12 15.92
C GLU A 280 23.44 -8.19 14.71
N ASP A 281 24.08 -7.02 14.67
CA ASP A 281 23.93 -6.04 13.58
C ASP A 281 24.35 -6.63 12.22
N ALA A 282 25.38 -7.49 12.19
CA ALA A 282 25.86 -8.15 10.99
C ALA A 282 24.85 -9.19 10.48
N LEU A 283 24.38 -10.11 11.34
CA LEU A 283 23.38 -11.10 10.97
C LEU A 283 22.10 -10.45 10.44
N ALA A 284 21.57 -9.45 11.16
CA ALA A 284 20.33 -8.77 10.80
C ALA A 284 20.39 -8.09 9.41
N LYS A 285 21.58 -7.74 8.93
CA LYS A 285 21.78 -7.16 7.59
C LYS A 285 22.05 -8.20 6.53
N LEU A 286 22.89 -9.19 6.83
CA LEU A 286 23.25 -10.25 5.88
C LEU A 286 22.03 -11.09 5.48
N VAL A 287 21.12 -11.35 6.42
CA VAL A 287 19.91 -12.14 6.16
C VAL A 287 19.01 -11.54 5.06
N LEU A 288 19.03 -10.22 4.87
CA LEU A 288 18.25 -9.54 3.84
C LEU A 288 18.68 -9.90 2.41
N PHE A 289 19.94 -10.31 2.24
CA PHE A 289 20.49 -10.71 0.94
C PHE A 289 20.10 -12.15 0.56
N ASN A 290 19.49 -12.93 1.46
CA ASN A 290 18.99 -14.27 1.13
C ASN A 290 17.62 -14.29 0.45
N VAL A 291 16.93 -13.16 0.34
CA VAL A 291 15.64 -13.13 -0.36
C VAL A 291 15.91 -12.95 -1.86
N LYS A 292 15.24 -13.72 -2.72
CA LYS A 292 15.41 -13.61 -4.17
C LYS A 292 14.91 -12.26 -4.69
N ASN A 293 15.75 -11.53 -5.42
CA ASN A 293 15.41 -10.20 -5.96
C ASN A 293 14.21 -10.26 -6.92
N GLU A 294 14.17 -11.27 -7.78
CA GLU A 294 13.10 -11.49 -8.75
C GLU A 294 11.77 -11.75 -8.06
N TRP A 295 11.79 -12.61 -7.03
CA TRP A 295 10.62 -12.88 -6.21
C TRP A 295 10.11 -11.62 -5.51
N MET A 296 10.98 -10.80 -4.93
CA MET A 296 10.60 -9.52 -4.31
C MET A 296 9.97 -8.55 -5.31
N ALA A 297 10.49 -8.50 -6.54
CA ALA A 297 9.92 -7.67 -7.59
C ALA A 297 8.52 -8.14 -8.02
N GLN A 298 8.34 -9.47 -8.16
CA GLN A 298 7.05 -10.07 -8.46
C GLN A 298 6.04 -9.82 -7.32
N HIS A 299 6.41 -10.16 -6.09
CA HIS A 299 5.56 -10.01 -4.91
C HIS A 299 5.09 -8.56 -4.71
N ARG A 300 5.98 -7.58 -4.90
CA ARG A 300 5.61 -6.15 -4.86
C ARG A 300 4.63 -5.78 -5.98
N SER A 301 4.85 -6.30 -7.19
CA SER A 301 3.96 -6.07 -8.34
C SER A 301 2.56 -6.61 -8.08
N GLU A 302 2.44 -7.80 -7.49
CA GLU A 302 1.18 -8.42 -7.11
C GLU A 302 0.47 -7.62 -5.99
N CYS A 303 1.20 -7.18 -4.97
CA CYS A 303 0.65 -6.33 -3.91
C CYS A 303 0.08 -5.01 -4.43
N MET A 304 0.73 -4.41 -5.44
CA MET A 304 0.25 -3.18 -6.07
C MET A 304 -1.04 -3.38 -6.88
N GLN A 305 -1.18 -4.53 -7.55
CA GLN A 305 -2.39 -4.85 -8.32
C GLN A 305 -3.63 -5.06 -7.44
N ASN A 306 -3.43 -5.50 -6.18
CA ASN A 306 -4.49 -5.75 -5.21
C ASN A 306 -4.86 -4.52 -4.33
N HIS A 307 -4.57 -3.30 -4.80
CA HIS A 307 -4.88 -2.03 -4.12
C HIS A 307 -4.33 -1.92 -2.67
N GLY A 308 -3.23 -2.62 -2.35
CA GLY A 308 -2.52 -2.48 -1.07
C GLY A 308 -3.31 -2.89 0.17
N SER A 309 -4.48 -3.51 0.03
CA SER A 309 -5.36 -3.81 1.15
C SER A 309 -4.90 -5.03 1.95
N GLU A 310 -4.15 -5.96 1.38
CA GLU A 310 -3.68 -7.15 2.09
C GLU A 310 -2.38 -7.69 1.47
N GLN A 311 -1.32 -7.85 2.27
CA GLN A 311 -0.09 -8.52 1.85
C GLN A 311 -0.27 -10.03 2.03
N VAL A 312 -0.05 -10.79 0.98
CA VAL A 312 -0.22 -12.25 1.00
C VAL A 312 1.13 -12.91 0.78
N LEU A 313 1.58 -13.69 1.75
CA LEU A 313 2.84 -14.43 1.69
C LEU A 313 2.57 -15.94 1.54
N PRO A 314 3.46 -16.69 0.86
CA PRO A 314 3.39 -18.15 0.83
C PRO A 314 3.65 -18.73 2.23
N GLY A 315 3.49 -20.05 2.36
CA GLY A 315 3.74 -20.74 3.62
C GLY A 315 5.22 -20.56 3.95
N MET A 316 5.54 -20.03 5.12
CA MET A 316 6.91 -19.83 5.56
C MET A 316 6.97 -19.75 7.08
N SER A 317 8.17 -19.98 7.61
CA SER A 317 8.46 -19.78 9.03
C SER A 317 8.27 -18.32 9.47
N PHE A 318 8.00 -18.07 10.76
CA PHE A 318 7.87 -16.70 11.27
C PHE A 318 9.14 -15.86 11.10
N GLY A 319 10.32 -16.47 11.19
CA GLY A 319 11.58 -15.75 10.93
C GLY A 319 11.74 -15.42 9.45
N GLY A 320 11.32 -16.32 8.55
CA GLY A 320 11.23 -16.04 7.12
C GLY A 320 10.27 -14.88 6.82
N VAL A 321 9.11 -14.84 7.47
CA VAL A 321 8.16 -13.70 7.38
C VAL A 321 8.86 -12.41 7.79
N GLU A 322 9.51 -12.36 8.95
CA GLU A 322 10.19 -11.15 9.44
C GLU A 322 11.23 -10.63 8.44
N VAL A 323 12.00 -11.53 7.81
CA VAL A 323 13.01 -11.17 6.80
C VAL A 323 12.37 -10.58 5.55
N VAL A 324 11.40 -11.29 4.95
CA VAL A 324 10.73 -10.87 3.71
C VAL A 324 10.00 -9.55 3.91
N VAL A 325 9.30 -9.41 5.02
CA VAL A 325 8.51 -8.22 5.35
C VAL A 325 9.41 -7.04 5.66
N SER A 326 10.52 -7.25 6.38
CA SER A 326 11.51 -6.21 6.62
C SER A 326 12.11 -5.70 5.32
N ARG A 327 12.40 -6.60 4.38
CA ARG A 327 12.88 -6.21 3.05
C ARG A 327 11.84 -5.46 2.24
N HIS A 328 10.60 -5.94 2.23
CA HIS A 328 9.49 -5.23 1.57
C HIS A 328 9.35 -3.80 2.12
N ALA A 329 9.41 -3.67 3.43
CA ALA A 329 9.17 -2.42 4.15
C ALA A 329 10.43 -1.57 4.36
N GLN A 330 11.57 -1.98 3.80
CA GLN A 330 12.87 -1.29 3.87
C GLN A 330 13.26 -0.95 5.31
N THR A 331 13.20 -1.96 6.18
CA THR A 331 13.62 -1.92 7.58
C THR A 331 14.61 -3.05 7.87
N ILE A 332 15.36 -2.91 8.97
CA ILE A 332 16.27 -3.97 9.43
C ILE A 332 15.46 -4.94 10.31
N PRO A 333 15.51 -6.26 10.03
CA PRO A 333 14.76 -7.26 10.79
C PRO A 333 15.25 -7.33 12.24
N ARG A 334 14.36 -7.76 13.13
CA ARG A 334 14.71 -8.00 14.54
C ARG A 334 14.24 -9.37 14.97
N PHE A 335 15.19 -10.21 15.33
CA PHE A 335 14.90 -11.52 15.90
C PHE A 335 14.91 -11.43 17.42
N LYS A 336 13.92 -12.06 18.05
CA LYS A 336 13.89 -12.25 19.50
C LYS A 336 13.96 -13.74 19.77
N TYR A 337 15.02 -14.17 20.43
CA TYR A 337 15.13 -15.53 20.93
C TYR A 337 14.40 -15.63 22.28
N GLY A 338 13.37 -16.46 22.34
CA GLY A 338 12.69 -16.83 23.58
C GLY A 338 12.83 -18.33 23.79
N SER A 339 12.86 -18.78 25.04
CA SER A 339 13.03 -20.21 25.40
C SER A 339 11.92 -21.14 24.89
N HIS A 340 10.91 -20.61 24.20
CA HIS A 340 9.95 -21.36 23.39
C HIS A 340 9.97 -20.77 21.98
N ASP A 341 10.57 -21.54 21.06
CA ASP A 341 10.61 -21.38 19.60
C ASP A 341 9.63 -20.38 19.04
N LEU A 342 10.11 -19.28 18.41
CA LEU A 342 9.47 -18.51 17.32
C LEU A 342 7.92 -18.42 17.32
N ASN A 343 7.27 -18.51 18.49
CA ASN A 343 5.85 -18.77 18.60
C ASN A 343 5.17 -17.43 18.84
N LEU A 344 4.85 -16.77 17.74
CA LEU A 344 3.84 -15.72 17.75
C LEU A 344 2.42 -16.29 17.97
N GLN A 345 2.27 -17.58 18.30
CA GLN A 345 1.03 -18.20 18.79
C GLN A 345 0.96 -18.36 20.32
N GLY A 346 1.90 -17.77 21.08
CA GLY A 346 1.86 -17.85 22.56
C GLY A 346 0.67 -17.16 23.23
N GLY A 347 -0.20 -16.46 22.49
CA GLY A 347 -1.51 -16.08 22.98
C GLY A 347 -2.55 -17.01 22.36
N LYS A 348 -3.12 -17.93 23.14
CA LYS A 348 -4.39 -18.57 22.77
C LYS A 348 -5.31 -17.49 22.21
N GLY A 349 -5.67 -17.61 20.93
CA GLY A 349 -6.64 -16.73 20.31
C GLY A 349 -7.89 -16.68 21.19
N VAL A 350 -8.51 -15.49 21.28
CA VAL A 350 -9.72 -15.31 22.07
C VAL A 350 -10.77 -16.29 21.54
N THR A 351 -11.11 -17.30 22.35
CA THR A 351 -12.30 -18.12 22.12
C THR A 351 -13.50 -17.22 22.40
N LEU A 352 -14.20 -16.79 21.35
CA LEU A 352 -15.38 -15.96 21.50
C LEU A 352 -16.50 -16.81 22.11
N GLU A 353 -16.86 -16.52 23.35
CA GLU A 353 -18.13 -16.97 23.94
C GLU A 353 -19.28 -16.19 23.29
N SER A 354 -20.45 -16.83 23.17
CA SER A 354 -21.67 -16.24 22.61
C SER A 354 -22.11 -15.02 23.42
N GLY A 355 -21.61 -13.83 23.04
CA GLY A 355 -21.81 -12.58 23.77
C GLY A 355 -20.76 -11.50 23.50
N TYR A 356 -19.60 -11.82 22.92
CA TYR A 356 -18.57 -10.83 22.55
C TYR A 356 -18.93 -10.09 21.25
N HIS A 357 -19.05 -8.76 21.29
CA HIS A 357 -19.27 -7.95 20.09
C HIS A 357 -17.94 -7.62 19.38
N SER A 358 -17.97 -7.38 18.07
CA SER A 358 -16.78 -7.04 17.26
C SER A 358 -15.98 -5.85 17.83
N LYS A 359 -16.65 -4.92 18.54
CA LYS A 359 -16.01 -3.78 19.22
C LYS A 359 -15.11 -4.19 20.39
N ASP A 360 -15.49 -5.22 21.14
CA ASP A 360 -14.71 -5.72 22.27
C ASP A 360 -13.44 -6.46 21.79
N VAL A 361 -13.55 -7.14 20.65
CA VAL A 361 -12.42 -7.78 19.96
C VAL A 361 -11.41 -6.73 19.48
N VAL A 362 -11.87 -5.67 18.81
CA VAL A 362 -11.02 -4.57 18.34
C VAL A 362 -10.31 -3.90 19.52
N ARG A 363 -11.04 -3.66 20.62
CA ARG A 363 -10.51 -3.10 21.86
C ARG A 363 -9.38 -3.95 22.42
N ASP A 364 -9.58 -5.26 22.59
CA ASP A 364 -8.55 -6.17 23.12
C ASP A 364 -7.29 -6.20 22.23
N ILE A 365 -7.46 -6.23 20.91
CA ILE A 365 -6.35 -6.18 19.95
C ILE A 365 -5.54 -4.90 20.11
N ILE A 366 -6.20 -3.74 20.24
CA ILE A 366 -5.52 -2.45 20.46
C ILE A 366 -4.72 -2.48 21.77
N LYS A 367 -5.26 -3.06 22.85
CA LYS A 367 -4.54 -3.17 24.14
C LYS A 367 -3.27 -4.00 24.00
N ARG A 368 -3.36 -5.17 23.35
CA ARG A 368 -2.20 -6.05 23.11
C ARG A 368 -1.17 -5.39 22.20
N LEU A 369 -1.62 -4.70 21.15
CA LEU A 369 -0.74 -3.93 20.27
C LEU A 369 -0.04 -2.80 21.03
N PHE A 370 -0.77 -2.07 21.89
CA PHE A 370 -0.18 -1.03 22.72
C PHE A 370 0.91 -1.59 23.63
N GLN A 371 0.62 -2.68 24.35
CA GLN A 371 1.61 -3.36 25.19
C GLN A 371 2.84 -3.78 24.39
N ARG A 372 2.65 -4.31 23.18
CA ARG A 372 3.76 -4.77 22.33
C ARG A 372 4.59 -3.63 21.73
N VAL A 373 3.96 -2.52 21.34
CA VAL A 373 4.63 -1.38 20.68
C VAL A 373 5.31 -0.47 21.70
N MET A 374 4.72 -0.35 22.89
CA MET A 374 5.15 0.56 23.94
C MET A 374 5.94 -0.14 25.06
N ASP A 375 5.92 -1.48 25.12
CA ASP A 375 6.54 -2.29 26.17
C ASP A 375 5.98 -1.98 27.57
N GLN A 376 4.70 -1.57 27.64
CA GLN A 376 4.00 -1.21 28.88
C GLN A 376 2.49 -1.43 28.74
N GLU A 377 1.83 -1.83 29.82
CA GLU A 377 0.36 -1.97 29.83
C GLU A 377 -0.34 -0.62 29.91
N ILE A 378 -1.61 -0.60 29.48
CA ILE A 378 -2.46 0.57 29.63
C ILE A 378 -2.78 0.73 31.11
N SER A 379 -2.28 1.81 31.72
CA SER A 379 -2.48 2.13 33.12
C SER A 379 -3.78 2.91 33.34
N SER A 380 -4.17 3.09 34.60
CA SER A 380 -5.33 3.93 34.98
C SER A 380 -5.21 5.40 34.56
N GLN A 381 -4.02 5.87 34.19
CA GLN A 381 -3.77 7.25 33.74
C GLN A 381 -3.93 7.45 32.22
N VAL A 382 -4.03 6.36 31.46
CA VAL A 382 -4.18 6.38 30.00
C VAL A 382 -5.49 5.68 29.67
N ASP A 383 -6.51 6.44 29.29
CA ASP A 383 -7.71 5.83 28.73
C ASP A 383 -7.44 5.24 27.33
N GLU A 384 -8.38 4.43 26.83
CA GLU A 384 -8.20 3.71 25.57
C GLU A 384 -8.11 4.60 24.34
N THR A 385 -8.80 5.75 24.39
CA THR A 385 -8.75 6.75 23.32
C THR A 385 -7.34 7.34 23.24
N ARG A 386 -6.75 7.67 24.39
CA ARG A 386 -5.39 8.18 24.49
C ARG A 386 -4.35 7.13 24.13
N ALA A 387 -4.56 5.87 24.53
CA ALA A 387 -3.70 4.76 24.13
C ALA A 387 -3.69 4.57 22.60
N LEU A 388 -4.86 4.66 21.96
CA LEU A 388 -4.99 4.56 20.51
C LEU A 388 -4.29 5.73 19.79
N ASP A 389 -4.46 6.97 20.24
CA ASP A 389 -3.80 8.13 19.65
C ASP A 389 -2.27 8.03 19.77
N ILE A 390 -1.76 7.61 20.94
CA ILE A 390 -0.32 7.34 21.14
C ILE A 390 0.15 6.24 20.18
N LEU A 391 -0.61 5.15 20.05
CA LEU A 391 -0.28 4.03 19.18
C LEU A 391 -0.23 4.46 17.70
N GLN A 392 -1.26 5.17 17.22
CA GLN A 392 -1.32 5.73 15.87
C GLN A 392 -0.11 6.60 15.56
N ARG A 393 0.18 7.59 16.42
CA ARG A 393 1.30 8.50 16.26
C ARG A 393 2.63 7.75 16.26
N THR A 394 2.80 6.80 17.18
CA THR A 394 4.04 6.03 17.32
C THR A 394 4.30 5.17 16.09
N ILE A 395 3.29 4.45 15.60
CA ILE A 395 3.41 3.63 14.38
C ILE A 395 3.76 4.51 13.19
N LYS A 396 3.02 5.61 12.99
CA LYS A 396 3.27 6.56 11.89
C LYS A 396 4.67 7.16 11.95
N GLN A 397 5.09 7.68 13.11
CA GLN A 397 6.40 8.30 13.28
C GLN A 397 7.54 7.32 13.07
N ARG A 398 7.41 6.07 13.55
CA ARG A 398 8.45 5.03 13.39
C ARG A 398 8.55 4.54 11.95
N LYS A 399 7.43 4.46 11.22
CA LYS A 399 7.38 4.15 9.78
C LYS A 399 8.03 5.24 8.93
N GLN A 400 7.84 6.50 9.30
CA GLN A 400 8.34 7.67 8.58
C GLN A 400 9.79 8.10 8.94
N GLN A 401 10.49 7.36 9.79
CA GLN A 401 11.86 7.72 10.18
C GLN A 401 12.81 7.69 8.97
N LYS A 402 13.58 8.77 8.79
CA LYS A 402 14.64 8.81 7.77
C LYS A 402 15.82 7.91 8.14
N ASN A 403 16.16 7.85 9.42
CA ASN A 403 17.23 6.98 9.92
C ASN A 403 16.77 5.52 9.95
N LEU A 404 17.40 4.67 9.13
CA LEU A 404 17.08 3.25 9.01
C LEU A 404 17.25 2.44 10.29
N LYS A 405 18.19 2.81 11.16
CA LYS A 405 18.37 2.14 12.46
C LYS A 405 17.20 2.41 13.43
N LEU A 406 16.52 3.53 13.23
CA LEU A 406 15.37 3.96 14.05
C LEU A 406 14.02 3.63 13.40
N ARG A 407 14.00 3.39 12.08
CA ARG A 407 12.81 3.03 11.33
C ARG A 407 12.27 1.69 11.78
N LYS A 408 10.96 1.64 12.05
CA LYS A 408 10.26 0.40 12.40
C LYS A 408 8.92 0.37 11.70
N ASN A 409 8.57 -0.80 11.17
CA ASN A 409 7.25 -1.09 10.65
C ASN A 409 6.59 -2.16 11.51
N TYR A 410 5.28 -2.00 11.70
CA TYR A 410 4.47 -2.93 12.49
C TYR A 410 3.50 -3.65 11.58
N PHE A 411 3.38 -4.94 11.81
CA PHE A 411 2.57 -5.83 11.01
C PHE A 411 1.65 -6.63 11.92
N LEU A 412 0.43 -6.82 11.47
CA LEU A 412 -0.53 -7.73 12.07
C LEU A 412 -0.60 -8.98 11.17
N LEU A 413 -0.19 -10.12 11.73
CA LEU A 413 -0.29 -11.40 11.04
C LEU A 413 -1.73 -11.92 11.16
N LEU A 414 -2.32 -12.23 10.03
CA LEU A 414 -3.64 -12.83 9.90
C LEU A 414 -3.48 -14.33 9.70
N PRO A 415 -4.09 -15.16 10.56
CA PRO A 415 -4.09 -16.60 10.36
C PRO A 415 -4.90 -16.97 9.12
N ASP A 416 -4.52 -18.10 8.52
CA ASP A 416 -5.26 -18.69 7.40
C ASP A 416 -6.51 -19.46 7.88
N ASP A 417 -6.62 -19.74 9.19
CA ASP A 417 -7.77 -20.40 9.78
C ASP A 417 -8.99 -19.46 9.93
N SER A 418 -10.18 -20.01 9.69
CA SER A 418 -11.46 -19.30 9.81
C SER A 418 -11.95 -19.16 11.26
N THR A 419 -11.16 -19.59 12.25
CA THR A 419 -11.57 -19.64 13.66
C THR A 419 -11.13 -18.43 14.47
N SER A 420 -10.14 -17.68 13.98
CA SER A 420 -9.67 -16.47 14.65
C SER A 420 -10.63 -15.29 14.47
N PRO A 421 -10.88 -14.50 15.53
CA PRO A 421 -11.60 -13.22 15.42
C PRO A 421 -10.91 -12.21 14.49
N LEU A 422 -9.61 -12.38 14.24
CA LEU A 422 -8.85 -11.57 13.27
C LEU A 422 -9.20 -11.91 11.81
N SER A 423 -9.85 -13.04 11.56
CA SER A 423 -10.35 -13.43 10.24
C SER A 423 -11.68 -12.75 9.90
N ASP A 424 -12.35 -12.09 10.86
CA ASP A 424 -13.58 -11.33 10.66
C ASP A 424 -13.33 -10.01 9.91
N ALA A 425 -14.01 -9.83 8.78
CA ALA A 425 -13.84 -8.65 7.92
C ALA A 425 -14.27 -7.32 8.59
N THR A 426 -15.25 -7.36 9.49
CA THR A 426 -15.71 -6.18 10.25
C THR A 426 -14.65 -5.77 11.27
N VAL A 427 -14.08 -6.73 11.99
CA VAL A 427 -12.98 -6.49 12.94
C VAL A 427 -11.76 -5.92 12.20
N GLN A 428 -11.36 -6.52 11.09
CA GLN A 428 -10.25 -6.00 10.28
C GLN A 428 -10.50 -4.59 9.77
N LYS A 429 -11.71 -4.30 9.27
CA LYS A 429 -12.09 -2.97 8.75
C LYS A 429 -11.98 -1.91 9.84
N GLU A 430 -12.47 -2.20 11.04
CA GLU A 430 -12.37 -1.27 12.18
C GLU A 430 -10.91 -1.06 12.61
N ILE A 431 -10.09 -2.11 12.69
CA ILE A 431 -8.65 -1.94 13.03
C ILE A 431 -7.94 -1.11 11.98
N ARG A 432 -8.20 -1.32 10.68
CA ARG A 432 -7.60 -0.52 9.59
C ARG A 432 -8.00 0.95 9.65
N LYS A 433 -9.27 1.22 10.01
CA LYS A 433 -9.76 2.59 10.25
C LYS A 433 -9.05 3.24 11.43
N LEU A 434 -8.86 2.50 12.53
CA LEU A 434 -8.22 3.00 13.74
C LEU A 434 -6.69 3.05 13.63
N LEU A 435 -6.04 2.23 12.82
CA LEU A 435 -4.59 2.15 12.67
C LEU A 435 -4.23 2.08 11.17
N PRO A 436 -4.41 3.18 10.42
CA PRO A 436 -4.22 3.17 8.96
C PRO A 436 -2.78 2.89 8.52
N ASP A 437 -1.80 3.14 9.40
CA ASP A 437 -0.39 2.86 9.14
C ASP A 437 0.04 1.43 9.52
N LEU A 438 -0.82 0.65 10.17
CA LEU A 438 -0.57 -0.75 10.51
C LEU A 438 -0.81 -1.63 9.28
N SER A 439 0.19 -2.41 8.91
CA SER A 439 0.13 -3.29 7.74
C SER A 439 -0.41 -4.67 8.15
N PHE A 440 -1.19 -5.30 7.27
CA PHE A 440 -1.81 -6.60 7.50
C PHE A 440 -1.20 -7.63 6.56
N ILE A 441 -0.78 -8.77 7.12
CA ILE A 441 -0.11 -9.83 6.38
C ILE A 441 -0.87 -11.13 6.59
N ARG A 442 -1.30 -11.76 5.50
CA ARG A 442 -1.87 -13.09 5.49
C ARG A 442 -0.84 -14.10 5.02
N ILE A 443 -0.67 -15.18 5.78
CA ILE A 443 0.23 -16.28 5.42
C ILE A 443 -0.63 -17.41 4.85
N LYS A 444 -0.43 -17.75 3.57
CA LYS A 444 -1.15 -18.82 2.88
C LYS A 444 -0.40 -20.15 2.92
N SER A 445 -1.09 -21.27 2.74
CA SER A 445 -0.44 -22.53 2.36
C SER A 445 0.09 -22.46 0.91
N GLY A 446 1.38 -22.74 0.67
CA GLY A 446 2.04 -22.65 -0.63
C GLY A 446 3.50 -23.14 -0.62
N ALA A 447 4.18 -23.15 -1.78
CA ALA A 447 5.56 -23.64 -1.91
C ALA A 447 6.60 -22.62 -1.40
N CYS A 448 7.48 -23.04 -0.47
CA CYS A 448 8.50 -22.18 0.16
C CYS A 448 9.71 -21.87 -0.74
N GLU A 449 10.09 -22.81 -1.62
CA GLU A 449 11.42 -22.88 -2.27
C GLU A 449 11.72 -21.71 -3.22
N GLU A 450 10.70 -21.01 -3.70
CA GLU A 450 10.86 -19.92 -4.66
C GLU A 450 11.20 -18.56 -4.01
N THR A 451 11.15 -18.45 -2.68
CA THR A 451 11.31 -17.16 -1.98
C THR A 451 12.76 -16.81 -1.64
N PHE A 452 13.51 -17.81 -1.18
CA PHE A 452 14.86 -17.63 -0.63
C PHE A 452 15.92 -18.26 -1.53
N ILE A 453 17.15 -17.73 -1.47
CA ILE A 453 18.32 -18.25 -2.19
C ILE A 453 18.72 -19.62 -1.62
N VAL A 454 18.72 -19.72 -0.28
CA VAL A 454 18.85 -20.97 0.49
C VAL A 454 17.47 -21.38 0.99
N GLU A 455 17.18 -22.66 1.22
CA GLU A 455 15.88 -23.11 1.70
C GLU A 455 15.46 -22.41 3.02
N ASP A 456 14.17 -22.06 3.17
CA ASP A 456 13.63 -21.39 4.38
C ASP A 456 13.99 -22.18 5.66
N ALA A 457 13.94 -23.51 5.61
CA ALA A 457 14.31 -24.36 6.75
C ALA A 457 15.79 -24.20 7.15
N GLU A 458 16.70 -24.25 6.18
CA GLU A 458 18.14 -24.11 6.43
C GLU A 458 18.50 -22.69 6.90
N LEU A 459 17.90 -21.67 6.28
CA LEU A 459 18.01 -20.27 6.70
C LEU A 459 17.65 -20.11 8.18
N MET A 460 16.52 -20.70 8.60
CA MET A 460 16.03 -20.60 9.96
C MET A 460 16.85 -21.36 10.98
N VAL A 461 17.37 -22.53 10.62
CA VAL A 461 18.32 -23.27 11.46
C VAL A 461 19.56 -22.42 11.70
N ALA A 462 20.15 -21.85 10.64
CA ALA A 462 21.34 -21.00 10.77
C ALA A 462 21.09 -19.76 11.67
N ILE A 463 19.97 -19.05 11.48
CA ILE A 463 19.60 -17.91 12.32
C ILE A 463 19.42 -18.35 13.79
N SER A 464 18.71 -19.46 14.02
CA SER A 464 18.45 -19.99 15.36
C SER A 464 19.75 -20.32 16.09
N ASP A 465 20.63 -21.08 15.45
CA ASP A 465 21.91 -21.49 16.03
C ASP A 465 22.78 -20.27 16.36
N PHE A 466 22.81 -19.26 15.50
CA PHE A 466 23.54 -18.02 15.77
C PHE A 466 23.04 -17.30 17.03
N TYR A 467 21.72 -17.13 17.17
CA TYR A 467 21.15 -16.49 18.35
C TYR A 467 21.31 -17.30 19.62
N LYS A 468 21.28 -18.63 19.52
CA LYS A 468 21.61 -19.52 20.63
C LYS A 468 23.05 -19.31 21.09
N THR A 469 24.01 -19.21 20.15
CA THR A 469 25.39 -18.83 20.47
C THR A 469 25.46 -17.47 21.15
N LEU A 470 24.74 -16.45 20.68
CA LEU A 470 24.75 -15.14 21.34
C LEU A 470 24.21 -15.22 22.78
N GLU A 471 23.10 -15.91 23.01
CA GLU A 471 22.47 -15.98 24.34
C GLU A 471 23.34 -16.72 25.36
N GLU A 472 24.06 -17.77 24.95
CA GLU A 472 25.01 -18.50 25.80
C GLU A 472 26.14 -17.60 26.36
N TYR A 473 26.53 -16.57 25.60
CA TYR A 473 27.64 -15.66 25.92
C TYR A 473 27.18 -14.24 26.29
N LYS A 474 25.88 -14.07 26.53
CA LYS A 474 25.28 -12.77 26.79
C LYS A 474 25.85 -12.12 28.06
N PRO A 475 26.31 -10.86 27.99
CA PRO A 475 26.80 -10.16 29.17
C PRO A 475 25.65 -9.98 30.17
N LYS A 476 25.82 -10.50 31.39
CA LYS A 476 24.85 -10.36 32.49
C LYS A 476 24.77 -8.95 33.03
#